data_AF-A0A0M8QQA7-F1
#
_entry.id   AF-A0A0M8QQA7-F1
#
_cell.length_a   1.000
_cell.length_b   1.000
_cell.length_c   1.000
_cell.angle_alpha   90.00
_cell.angle_beta   90.00
_cell.angle_gamma   90.00
#
_symmetry.space_group_name_H-M   'P 1'
#
loop_
_entity.id
_entity.type
_entity.pdbx_description
1 polymer ?
#
loop_
_entity_poly.entity_id
_entity_poly.type
_entity_poly.pdbx_seq_one_letter_code
_entity_poly.pdbx_strand_id
1 'polypeptide(L)'
;MTFVRACGLSELEEDTPKRVELDGTPVSLVQTGGEVFAIHDICSHANVSLAEGEVDDCHIECWLHGSRFDLRSGKPDALPATRPVPVYPVKIEGDDVLVSLTQES
;
A
#
# COMPACT_ATOMS: atom_id res chain seq x y z
N MET A 1 -11.69 -14.98 -2.05
CA MET A 1 -11.02 -13.90 -1.28
C MET A 1 -11.60 -13.76 0.12
N THR A 2 -10.76 -13.90 1.16
CA THR A 2 -11.12 -13.59 2.55
C THR A 2 -10.64 -12.18 2.86
N PHE A 3 -11.56 -11.30 3.28
CA PHE A 3 -11.24 -9.93 3.68
C PHE A 3 -11.04 -9.84 5.19
N VAL A 4 -10.00 -9.14 5.60
CA VAL A 4 -9.68 -8.87 7.01
C VAL A 4 -9.81 -7.37 7.24
N ARG A 5 -10.42 -6.98 8.36
CA ARG A 5 -10.52 -5.57 8.75
C ARG A 5 -9.12 -5.01 9.05
N ALA A 6 -8.76 -3.93 8.37
CA ALA A 6 -7.45 -3.29 8.52
C ALA A 6 -7.50 -2.06 9.45
N CYS A 7 -8.40 -1.11 9.20
CA CYS A 7 -8.63 0.06 10.05
C CYS A 7 -10.00 0.70 9.74
N GLY A 8 -10.37 1.75 10.46
CA GLY A 8 -11.46 2.64 10.06
C GLY A 8 -11.04 3.56 8.91
N LEU A 9 -11.98 3.91 8.03
CA LEU A 9 -11.77 4.83 6.90
C LEU A 9 -11.34 6.21 7.40
N SER A 10 -11.90 6.68 8.51
CA SER A 10 -11.54 7.97 9.12
C SER A 10 -10.13 8.01 9.71
N GLU A 11 -9.43 6.87 9.78
CA GLU A 11 -8.04 6.81 10.24
C GLU A 11 -7.03 6.95 9.09
N LEU A 12 -7.50 7.06 7.85
CA LEU A 12 -6.68 7.37 6.69
C LEU A 12 -6.73 8.87 6.44
N GLU A 13 -5.56 9.44 6.18
CA GLU A 13 -5.40 10.81 5.72
C GLU A 13 -5.03 10.76 4.23
N GLU A 14 -5.59 11.67 3.43
CA GLU A 14 -5.30 11.74 1.99
C GLU A 14 -3.80 11.90 1.76
N ASP A 15 -3.25 11.15 0.81
CA ASP A 15 -1.85 11.11 0.41
C ASP A 15 -0.87 10.80 1.56
N THR A 16 -1.36 10.22 2.66
CA THR A 16 -0.53 9.84 3.81
C THR A 16 -0.59 8.33 4.01
N PRO A 17 0.53 7.61 3.83
CA PRO A 17 0.56 6.18 4.06
C PRO A 17 0.31 5.80 5.53
N LYS A 18 -0.50 4.76 5.74
CA LYS A 18 -0.70 4.14 7.05
C LYS A 18 -0.28 2.69 7.01
N ARG A 19 0.76 2.35 7.78
CA ARG A 19 1.18 0.97 7.98
C ARG A 19 0.21 0.21 8.87
N VAL A 20 -0.18 -0.98 8.43
CA VAL A 20 -0.92 -1.97 9.23
C VAL A 20 -0.23 -3.34 9.12
N GLU A 21 -0.50 -4.22 10.08
CA GLU A 21 -0.03 -5.60 10.04
C GLU A 21 -1.24 -6.53 10.01
N LEU A 22 -1.36 -7.34 8.95
CA LEU A 22 -2.46 -8.26 8.73
C LEU A 22 -1.89 -9.67 8.64
N ASP A 23 -2.23 -10.55 9.58
CA ASP A 23 -1.72 -11.94 9.63
C ASP A 23 -0.19 -12.03 9.47
N GLY A 24 0.56 -11.10 10.10
CA GLY A 24 2.02 -11.01 10.00
C GLY A 24 2.56 -10.43 8.69
N THR A 25 1.69 -10.02 7.77
CA THR A 25 2.05 -9.33 6.53
C THR A 25 1.97 -7.82 6.74
N PRO A 26 3.08 -7.06 6.56
CA PRO A 26 3.04 -5.61 6.64
C PRO A 26 2.45 -5.03 5.34
N VAL A 27 1.47 -4.15 5.51
CA VAL A 27 0.71 -3.51 4.42
C VAL A 27 0.70 -2.01 4.63
N SER A 28 0.97 -1.25 3.57
CA SER A 28 0.79 0.19 3.52
C SER A 28 -0.56 0.49 2.89
N LEU A 29 -1.44 1.13 3.66
CA LEU A 29 -2.72 1.65 3.19
C LEU A 29 -2.51 3.10 2.75
N VAL A 30 -3.03 3.45 1.58
CA VAL A 30 -2.97 4.81 1.06
C VAL A 30 -4.32 5.21 0.54
N GLN A 31 -4.87 6.30 1.06
CA GLN A 31 -6.01 6.98 0.44
C GLN A 31 -5.47 8.07 -0.49
N THR A 32 -5.79 7.99 -1.77
CA THR A 32 -5.37 9.00 -2.75
C THR A 32 -6.32 8.99 -3.95
N GLY A 33 -6.60 10.16 -4.51
CA GLY A 33 -7.49 10.27 -5.69
C GLY A 33 -8.92 9.80 -5.41
N GLY A 34 -9.35 9.82 -4.13
CA GLY A 34 -10.68 9.35 -3.71
C GLY A 34 -10.84 7.83 -3.62
N GLU A 35 -9.76 7.05 -3.74
CA GLU A 35 -9.76 5.59 -3.58
C GLU A 35 -8.77 5.16 -2.48
N VAL A 36 -8.96 3.96 -1.92
CA VAL A 36 -8.05 3.37 -0.94
C VAL A 36 -7.31 2.20 -1.59
N PHE A 37 -5.99 2.26 -1.54
CA PHE A 37 -5.08 1.24 -2.04
C PHE A 37 -4.37 0.54 -0.88
N ALA A 38 -4.04 -0.73 -1.09
CA ALA A 38 -3.24 -1.52 -0.17
C ALA A 38 -2.09 -2.16 -0.94
N ILE A 39 -0.87 -1.91 -0.49
CA ILE A 39 0.37 -2.39 -1.11
C ILE A 39 1.26 -3.02 -0.05
N HIS A 40 2.11 -3.98 -0.41
CA HIS A 40 3.08 -4.54 0.52
C HIS A 40 4.02 -3.43 1.00
N ASP A 41 4.18 -3.33 2.31
CA ASP A 41 4.86 -2.20 2.93
C ASP A 41 6.39 -2.27 2.79
N ILE A 42 6.97 -3.40 2.42
CA ILE A 42 8.43 -3.51 2.31
C ILE A 42 8.86 -3.23 0.87
N CYS A 43 9.72 -2.23 0.72
CA CYS A 43 10.33 -1.88 -0.57
C CYS A 43 11.03 -3.10 -1.19
N SER A 44 10.78 -3.38 -2.47
CA SER A 44 11.37 -4.56 -3.15
C SER A 44 12.88 -4.44 -3.41
N HIS A 45 13.44 -3.23 -3.25
CA HIS A 45 14.87 -2.93 -3.35
C HIS A 45 15.62 -3.15 -2.04
N ALA A 46 15.08 -2.65 -0.92
CA ALA A 46 15.72 -2.71 0.40
C ALA A 46 14.66 -2.94 1.49
N ASN A 47 15.04 -3.56 2.60
CA ASN A 47 14.12 -3.95 3.68
C ASN A 47 13.69 -2.76 4.56
N VAL A 48 13.01 -1.77 3.97
CA VAL A 48 12.48 -0.57 4.62
C VAL A 48 10.99 -0.39 4.32
N SER A 49 10.30 0.26 5.25
CA SER A 49 8.88 0.60 5.17
C SER A 49 8.62 1.64 4.09
N LEU A 50 7.67 1.35 3.19
CA LEU A 50 7.13 2.27 2.21
C LEU A 50 6.17 3.25 2.88
N ALA A 51 5.53 2.88 3.99
CA ALA A 51 4.67 3.80 4.74
C ALA A 51 5.41 4.97 5.40
N GLU A 52 6.75 4.95 5.42
CA GLU A 52 7.59 6.09 5.81
C GLU A 52 7.93 7.01 4.61
N GLY A 53 7.41 6.69 3.43
CA GLY A 53 7.60 7.42 2.18
C GLY A 53 6.57 8.52 1.93
N GLU A 54 6.60 9.05 0.71
CA GLU A 54 5.70 10.11 0.24
C GLU A 54 4.76 9.57 -0.85
N VAL A 55 3.58 10.15 -0.99
CA VAL A 55 2.59 9.77 -2.02
C VAL A 55 2.36 10.94 -2.96
N ASP A 56 2.39 10.66 -4.26
CA ASP A 56 2.02 11.59 -5.31
C ASP A 56 1.49 10.82 -6.53
N ASP A 57 0.45 11.35 -7.20
CA ASP A 57 -0.15 10.79 -8.42
C ASP A 57 -0.38 9.27 -8.39
N CYS A 58 -1.02 8.75 -7.33
CA CYS A 58 -1.24 7.31 -7.12
C CYS A 58 0.05 6.45 -7.08
N HIS A 59 1.17 7.05 -6.70
CA HIS A 59 2.42 6.35 -6.45
C HIS A 59 2.91 6.59 -5.03
N ILE A 60 3.65 5.62 -4.49
CA ILE A 60 4.38 5.75 -3.23
C ILE A 60 5.88 5.73 -3.50
N GLU A 61 6.59 6.78 -3.06
CA GLU A 61 8.03 6.92 -3.16
C GLU A 61 8.72 6.49 -1.87
N CYS A 62 9.65 5.55 -1.99
CA CYS A 62 10.48 5.07 -0.89
C CYS A 62 11.46 6.16 -0.44
N TRP A 63 11.32 6.60 0.81
CA TRP A 63 12.14 7.66 1.42
C TRP A 63 13.65 7.44 1.35
N LEU A 64 14.11 6.19 1.29
CA LEU A 64 15.54 5.89 1.40
C LEU A 64 16.31 6.22 0.11
N HIS A 65 15.83 5.78 -1.05
CA HIS A 65 16.54 5.90 -2.33
C HIS A 65 15.66 6.35 -3.50
N GLY A 66 14.42 6.78 -3.24
CA GLY A 66 13.52 7.36 -4.25
C GLY A 66 12.88 6.36 -5.23
N SER A 67 12.93 5.05 -4.94
CA SER A 67 12.16 4.09 -5.73
C SER A 67 10.67 4.34 -5.56
N ARG A 68 9.96 4.43 -6.67
CA ARG A 68 8.55 4.77 -6.68
C ARG A 68 7.73 3.63 -7.26
N PHE A 69 6.59 3.34 -6.65
CA PHE A 69 5.72 2.22 -6.99
C PHE A 69 4.30 2.72 -7.26
N ASP A 70 3.72 2.31 -8.39
CA ASP A 70 2.30 2.55 -8.68
C ASP A 70 1.43 1.77 -7.69
N LEU A 71 0.53 2.45 -6.96
CA LEU A 71 -0.29 1.85 -5.90
C LEU A 71 -1.33 0.83 -6.40
N ARG A 72 -1.66 0.87 -7.69
CA ARG A 72 -2.68 0.02 -8.32
C ARG A 72 -2.10 -1.32 -8.76
N SER A 73 -0.84 -1.32 -9.16
CA SER A 73 -0.16 -2.47 -9.78
C SER A 73 1.07 -2.95 -9.03
N GLY A 74 1.60 -2.13 -8.11
CA GLY A 74 2.83 -2.35 -7.37
C GLY A 74 4.09 -2.27 -8.22
N LYS A 75 4.00 -1.91 -9.50
CA LYS A 75 5.15 -1.86 -10.41
C LYS A 75 6.02 -0.64 -10.11
N PRO A 76 7.35 -0.80 -10.04
CA PRO A 76 8.23 0.33 -9.91
C PRO A 76 8.41 1.05 -11.25
N ASP A 77 8.52 2.37 -11.20
CA ASP A 77 8.87 3.21 -12.36
C ASP A 77 10.11 4.07 -12.14
N ALA A 78 10.64 4.09 -10.91
CA ALA A 78 11.92 4.70 -10.56
C ALA A 78 12.89 3.68 -9.95
N LEU A 79 14.12 3.68 -10.46
CA LEU A 79 15.23 2.92 -9.89
C LEU A 79 15.53 3.41 -8.45
N PRO A 80 16.16 2.59 -7.59
CA PRO A 80 16.77 1.27 -7.85
C PRO A 80 15.84 0.04 -7.85
N ALA A 81 14.56 0.16 -7.45
CA ALA A 81 13.64 -0.97 -7.50
C ALA A 81 13.38 -1.42 -8.95
N THR A 82 13.42 -2.74 -9.17
CA THR A 82 13.19 -3.36 -10.49
C THR A 82 12.11 -4.44 -10.46
N ARG A 83 11.62 -4.78 -9.26
CA ARG A 83 10.57 -5.78 -9.05
C ARG A 83 9.33 -5.12 -8.46
N PRO A 84 8.12 -5.54 -8.86
CA PRO A 84 6.91 -5.08 -8.22
C PRO A 84 6.85 -5.53 -6.76
N VAL A 85 6.08 -4.79 -5.97
CA VAL A 85 5.57 -5.23 -4.67
C VAL A 85 4.13 -5.73 -4.82
N PRO A 86 3.66 -6.68 -4.00
CA PRO A 86 2.27 -7.11 -4.03
C PRO A 86 1.30 -5.95 -3.78
N VAL A 87 0.15 -5.98 -4.45
CA VAL A 87 -1.01 -5.14 -4.16
C VAL A 87 -2.16 -6.00 -3.65
N TYR A 88 -2.99 -5.48 -2.77
CA TYR A 88 -4.03 -6.25 -2.11
C TYR A 88 -5.40 -5.65 -2.42
N PRO A 89 -6.41 -6.46 -2.80
CA PRO A 89 -7.76 -5.96 -2.98
C PRO A 89 -8.28 -5.30 -1.70
N VAL A 90 -8.87 -4.13 -1.87
CA VAL A 90 -9.49 -3.34 -0.79
C VAL A 90 -11.00 -3.32 -0.98
N LYS A 91 -11.74 -3.37 0.13
CA LYS A 91 -13.18 -3.14 0.17
C LYS A 91 -13.49 -2.18 1.31
N ILE A 92 -14.42 -1.26 1.07
CA ILE A 92 -14.98 -0.40 2.11
C ILE A 92 -16.37 -0.92 2.47
N GLU A 93 -16.62 -1.18 3.74
CA GLU A 93 -17.95 -1.54 4.25
C GLU A 93 -18.31 -0.63 5.42
N GLY A 94 -19.24 0.30 5.19
CA GLY A 94 -19.54 1.35 6.16
C GLY A 94 -18.30 2.22 6.40
N ASP A 95 -17.84 2.24 7.65
CA ASP A 95 -16.68 3.00 8.08
C ASP A 95 -15.39 2.16 8.14
N ASP A 96 -15.43 0.87 7.75
CA ASP A 96 -14.28 -0.02 7.84
C ASP A 96 -13.59 -0.24 6.48
N VAL A 97 -12.26 -0.23 6.51
CA VAL A 97 -11.37 -0.63 5.42
C VAL A 97 -11.03 -2.11 5.61
N LEU A 98 -11.34 -2.93 4.61
CA LEU A 98 -11.00 -4.35 4.59
C LEU A 98 -10.03 -4.67 3.46
N VAL A 99 -9.10 -5.57 3.73
CA VAL A 99 -8.04 -5.98 2.79
C VAL A 99 -8.02 -7.50 2.63
N SER A 100 -7.82 -7.98 1.40
CA SER A 100 -7.60 -9.39 1.09
C SER A 100 -6.12 -9.64 0.79
N LEU A 101 -5.44 -10.45 1.60
CA LEU A 101 -4.03 -10.80 1.36
C LEU A 101 -3.82 -11.83 0.23
N THR A 102 -4.89 -12.48 -0.21
CA THR A 102 -4.85 -13.41 -1.34
C THR A 102 -5.10 -12.64 -2.63
N GLN A 103 -4.11 -12.59 -3.53
CA GLN A 103 -4.34 -12.27 -4.94
C GLN A 103 -4.89 -13.52 -5.63
N GLU A 104 -6.11 -13.47 -6.18
CA GLU A 104 -6.53 -14.53 -7.09
C GLU A 104 -5.86 -14.29 -8.44
N SER A 105 -5.23 -15.36 -8.96
CA SER A 105 -4.46 -15.36 -10.21
C SER A 105 -5.34 -15.27 -11.45
#